data_AF-A0A1G3AE13-F1
#
_entry.id   AF-A0A1G3AE13-F1
#
_cell.length_a   1.000
_cell.length_b   1.000
_cell.length_c   1.000
_cell.angle_alpha   90.00
_cell.angle_beta   90.00
_cell.angle_gamma   90.00
#
_symmetry.space_group_name_H-M   'P 1'
#
loop_
_entity.id
_entity.type
_entity.pdbx_description
1 polymer ?
#
loop_
_entity_poly.entity_id
_entity_poly.type
_entity_poly.pdbx_seq_one_letter_code
_entity_poly.pdbx_strand_id
1 'polypeptide(L)'
;MPEGWECSDPGKRFEAEIRDIIRDEFDGHALWGFKDPRTCQLVPFWQRLLTELGRRPHYVITFRHPMDVAASLAKRDGMGLQQALDLWYQRVTQALSDTSALERVVVSYDMLLANWRGVAEGIGAKLCVKWPHAPQEIAVQAAEFIDANLHHHRDGARSQLPRHLEAVYEELKGLETWAQ
;
A
#
# COMPACT_ATOMS: atom_id res chain seq x y z
N MET A 1 0.30 17.16 -2.54
CA MET A 1 -0.43 18.29 -1.94
C MET A 1 0.57 19.35 -1.50
N PRO A 2 0.22 20.63 -1.31
CA PRO A 2 1.18 21.62 -0.82
C PRO A 2 1.69 21.20 0.56
N GLU A 3 2.91 21.57 0.89
CA GLU A 3 3.49 21.30 2.22
C GLU A 3 2.61 21.88 3.34
N GLY A 4 2.41 21.11 4.41
CA GLY A 4 1.61 21.52 5.57
C GLY A 4 0.08 21.50 5.38
N TRP A 5 -0.43 20.96 4.26
CA TRP A 5 -1.87 20.87 3.99
C TRP A 5 -2.64 20.13 5.09
N GLU A 6 -2.03 19.13 5.73
CA GLU A 6 -2.60 18.32 6.80
C GLU A 6 -2.85 19.10 8.10
N CYS A 7 -2.29 20.31 8.20
CA CYS A 7 -2.48 21.22 9.31
C CYS A 7 -3.55 22.29 9.06
N SER A 8 -4.05 22.42 7.82
CA SER A 8 -5.07 23.39 7.40
C SER A 8 -6.48 23.01 7.86
N ASP A 9 -7.42 23.96 7.85
CA ASP A 9 -8.83 23.70 8.22
C ASP A 9 -9.46 22.57 7.39
N PRO A 10 -9.31 22.51 6.04
CA PRO A 10 -9.78 21.36 5.27
C PRO A 10 -9.09 20.04 5.66
N GLY A 11 -7.80 20.07 5.97
CA GLY A 11 -7.03 18.89 6.37
C GLY A 11 -7.44 18.33 7.73
N LYS A 12 -7.87 19.19 8.65
CA LYS A 12 -8.31 18.84 10.01
C LYS A 12 -9.81 18.63 10.16
N ARG A 13 -10.59 18.89 9.11
CA ARG A 13 -12.06 18.91 9.15
C ARG A 13 -12.69 17.69 9.82
N PHE A 14 -12.15 16.50 9.58
CA PHE A 14 -12.68 15.23 10.09
C PHE A 14 -11.79 14.62 11.17
N GLU A 15 -10.82 15.35 11.71
CA GLU A 15 -9.84 14.78 12.63
C GLU A 15 -10.48 14.28 13.94
N ALA A 16 -11.44 15.02 14.50
CA ALA A 16 -12.15 14.60 15.71
C ALA A 16 -12.91 13.28 15.49
N GLU A 17 -13.68 13.18 14.41
CA GLU A 17 -14.43 11.98 14.05
C GLU A 17 -13.49 10.78 13.83
N ILE A 18 -12.36 10.98 13.15
CA ILE A 18 -11.36 9.93 12.94
C ILE A 18 -10.73 9.48 14.26
N ARG A 19 -10.46 10.41 15.20
CA ARG A 19 -9.95 10.05 16.53
C ARG A 19 -10.94 9.21 17.30
N ASP A 20 -12.22 9.56 17.25
CA ASP A 20 -13.28 8.81 17.93
C ASP A 20 -13.40 7.40 17.35
N ILE A 21 -13.41 7.26 16.01
CA ILE A 21 -13.39 5.95 15.34
C ILE A 21 -12.17 5.13 15.77
N ILE A 22 -10.97 5.73 15.82
CA ILE A 22 -9.77 4.98 16.20
C ILE A 22 -9.87 4.48 17.64
N ARG A 23 -10.39 5.30 18.55
CA ARG A 23 -10.55 4.90 19.95
C ARG A 23 -11.61 3.81 20.08
N ASP A 24 -12.77 4.01 19.49
CA ASP A 24 -13.92 3.13 19.64
C ASP A 24 -13.69 1.76 18.98
N GLU A 25 -13.04 1.73 17.81
CA GLU A 25 -12.84 0.49 17.05
C GLU A 25 -11.53 -0.23 17.35
N PHE A 26 -10.48 0.51 17.77
CA PHE A 26 -9.13 -0.06 17.83
C PHE A 26 -8.44 0.05 19.20
N ASP A 27 -8.97 0.81 20.17
CA ASP A 27 -8.39 0.77 21.52
C ASP A 27 -8.59 -0.63 22.14
N GLY A 28 -7.53 -1.13 22.78
CA GLY A 28 -7.48 -2.50 23.31
C GLY A 28 -6.93 -3.54 22.32
N HIS A 29 -6.84 -3.23 21.03
CA HIS A 29 -6.16 -4.08 20.05
C HIS A 29 -4.65 -3.81 20.02
N ALA A 30 -3.84 -4.85 20.25
CA ALA A 30 -2.38 -4.74 20.19
C ALA A 30 -1.84 -4.43 18.78
N LEU A 31 -2.60 -4.83 17.75
CA LEU A 31 -2.30 -4.59 16.35
C LEU A 31 -3.62 -4.37 15.60
N TRP A 32 -3.66 -3.32 14.79
CA TRP A 32 -4.74 -3.04 13.85
C TRP A 32 -4.16 -2.34 12.63
N GLY A 33 -4.94 -2.31 11.55
CA GLY A 33 -4.55 -1.64 10.33
C GLY A 33 -5.76 -1.44 9.42
N PHE A 34 -5.59 -0.57 8.43
CA PHE A 34 -6.61 -0.31 7.43
C PHE A 34 -5.94 -0.12 6.07
N LYS A 35 -6.75 -0.24 5.02
CA LYS A 35 -6.28 -0.05 3.65
C LYS A 35 -7.30 0.79 2.89
N ASP A 36 -6.83 1.89 2.32
CA ASP A 36 -7.55 2.65 1.29
C ASP A 36 -6.56 3.05 0.18
N PRO A 37 -6.91 2.93 -1.12
CA PRO A 37 -6.03 3.34 -2.23
C PRO A 37 -5.61 4.81 -2.21
N ARG A 38 -6.31 5.67 -1.46
CA ARG A 38 -6.02 7.11 -1.33
C ARG A 38 -5.14 7.42 -0.13
N THR A 39 -4.92 6.46 0.79
CA THR A 39 -4.06 6.66 1.98
C THR A 39 -2.66 7.13 1.59
N CYS A 40 -2.13 6.69 0.45
CA CYS A 40 -0.81 7.11 -0.04
C CYS A 40 -0.68 8.63 -0.27
N GLN A 41 -1.79 9.36 -0.42
CA GLN A 41 -1.78 10.83 -0.53
C GLN A 41 -1.95 11.52 0.83
N LEU A 42 -2.37 10.78 1.84
CA LEU A 42 -2.73 11.28 3.17
C LEU A 42 -1.72 10.87 4.24
N VAL A 43 -0.55 10.35 3.83
CA VAL A 43 0.49 9.87 4.76
C VAL A 43 0.90 10.94 5.77
N PRO A 44 1.14 12.21 5.41
CA PRO A 44 1.48 13.24 6.39
C PRO A 44 0.41 13.43 7.48
N PHE A 45 -0.87 13.41 7.08
CA PHE A 45 -2.00 13.48 8.01
C PHE A 45 -2.02 12.27 8.96
N TRP A 46 -1.95 11.05 8.42
CA TRP A 46 -1.99 9.83 9.23
C TRP A 46 -0.78 9.71 10.15
N GLN A 47 0.42 10.02 9.65
CA GLN A 47 1.64 10.02 10.44
C GLN A 47 1.51 10.94 11.65
N ARG A 48 1.08 12.18 11.42
CA ARG A 48 0.89 13.17 12.48
C ARG A 48 -0.17 12.70 13.48
N LEU A 49 -1.37 12.37 13.00
CA LEU A 49 -2.50 11.99 13.82
C LEU A 49 -2.18 10.78 14.71
N LEU A 50 -1.59 9.73 14.13
CA LEU A 50 -1.25 8.51 14.85
C LEU A 50 -0.12 8.74 15.87
N THR A 51 0.86 9.57 15.54
CA THR A 51 1.92 9.97 16.48
C THR A 51 1.35 10.74 17.67
N GLU A 52 0.44 11.69 17.44
CA GLU A 52 -0.23 12.47 18.49
C GLU A 52 -1.13 11.58 19.38
N LEU A 53 -1.66 10.47 18.86
CA LEU A 53 -2.37 9.45 19.63
C LEU A 53 -1.42 8.47 20.35
N GLY A 54 -0.11 8.69 20.31
CA GLY A 54 0.89 7.82 20.93
C GLY A 54 1.04 6.46 20.23
N ARG A 55 0.62 6.35 18.96
CA ARG A 55 0.72 5.14 18.14
C ARG A 55 1.97 5.22 17.25
N ARG A 56 2.51 4.05 16.90
CA ARG A 56 3.62 3.90 15.95
C ARG A 56 3.12 3.28 14.65
N PRO A 57 2.83 4.09 13.61
CA PRO A 57 2.36 3.57 12.34
C PRO A 57 3.50 2.88 11.58
N HIS A 58 3.18 1.76 10.93
CA HIS A 58 4.05 1.12 9.96
C HIS A 58 3.36 1.09 8.60
N TYR A 59 4.12 1.19 7.53
CA TYR A 59 3.58 1.33 6.18
C TYR A 59 3.90 0.11 5.31
N VAL A 60 2.86 -0.46 4.69
CA VAL A 60 3.00 -1.52 3.69
C VAL A 60 2.63 -0.96 2.33
N ILE A 61 3.63 -0.73 1.47
CA ILE A 61 3.44 -0.23 0.11
C ILE A 61 3.35 -1.43 -0.83
N THR A 62 2.15 -1.65 -1.36
CA THR A 62 1.94 -2.64 -2.41
C THR A 62 2.12 -1.99 -3.79
N PHE A 63 2.88 -2.60 -4.68
CA PHE A 63 3.05 -2.12 -6.06
C PHE A 63 2.76 -3.22 -7.08
N ARG A 64 2.36 -2.80 -8.28
CA ARG A 64 2.11 -3.70 -9.42
C ARG A 64 2.67 -3.04 -10.67
N HIS A 65 3.02 -3.84 -11.68
CA HIS A 65 3.49 -3.34 -12.96
C HIS A 65 2.51 -2.30 -13.54
N PRO A 66 2.99 -1.13 -14.02
CA PRO A 66 2.13 -0.01 -14.44
C PRO A 66 1.11 -0.39 -15.52
N MET A 67 1.51 -1.24 -16.48
CA MET A 67 0.60 -1.69 -17.55
C MET A 67 -0.55 -2.54 -17.03
N ASP A 68 -0.31 -3.36 -16.02
CA ASP A 68 -1.33 -4.24 -15.44
C ASP A 68 -2.32 -3.40 -14.62
N VAL A 69 -1.83 -2.34 -13.97
CA VAL A 69 -2.67 -1.34 -13.29
C VAL A 69 -3.51 -0.57 -14.31
N ALA A 70 -2.91 -0.13 -15.42
CA ALA A 70 -3.63 0.57 -16.48
C ALA A 70 -4.73 -0.30 -17.12
N ALA A 71 -4.45 -1.57 -17.42
CA ALA A 71 -5.44 -2.50 -17.94
C ALA A 71 -6.61 -2.72 -16.96
N SER A 72 -6.31 -2.84 -15.65
CA SER A 72 -7.31 -2.97 -14.61
C SER A 72 -8.21 -1.74 -14.49
N LEU A 73 -7.61 -0.53 -14.50
CA LEU A 73 -8.35 0.73 -14.44
C LEU A 73 -9.18 0.99 -15.69
N ALA A 74 -8.70 0.59 -16.87
CA ALA A 74 -9.47 0.66 -18.10
C ALA A 74 -10.71 -0.24 -18.03
N LYS A 75 -10.56 -1.49 -17.54
CA LYS A 75 -11.67 -2.43 -17.40
C LYS A 75 -12.70 -1.99 -16.36
N ARG A 76 -12.25 -1.43 -15.23
CA ARG A 76 -13.12 -1.05 -14.10
C ARG A 76 -13.82 0.29 -14.31
N ASP A 77 -13.05 1.31 -14.75
CA ASP A 77 -13.48 2.71 -14.73
C ASP A 77 -13.54 3.34 -16.14
N GLY A 78 -13.17 2.59 -17.19
CA GLY A 78 -13.04 3.15 -18.54
C GLY A 78 -11.87 4.14 -18.69
N MET A 79 -10.89 4.07 -17.79
CA MET A 79 -9.77 5.02 -17.75
C MET A 79 -8.83 4.87 -18.95
N GLY A 80 -8.43 5.99 -19.56
CA GLY A 80 -7.45 5.99 -20.65
C GLY A 80 -6.05 5.60 -20.17
N LEU A 81 -5.24 5.00 -21.05
CA LEU A 81 -3.90 4.49 -20.72
C LEU A 81 -3.00 5.56 -20.06
N GLN A 82 -2.86 6.73 -20.69
CA GLN A 82 -1.98 7.80 -20.17
C GLN A 82 -2.44 8.26 -18.79
N GLN A 83 -3.75 8.48 -18.61
CA GLN A 83 -4.34 8.87 -17.32
C GLN A 83 -4.06 7.82 -16.23
N ALA A 84 -4.14 6.54 -16.58
CA ALA A 84 -3.88 5.46 -15.63
C ALA A 84 -2.40 5.34 -15.25
N LEU A 85 -1.49 5.56 -16.21
CA LEU A 85 -0.05 5.59 -15.97
C LEU A 85 0.37 6.80 -15.12
N ASP A 86 -0.19 7.98 -15.40
CA ASP A 86 0.04 9.20 -14.61
C ASP A 86 -0.45 9.02 -13.18
N LEU A 87 -1.64 8.42 -13.01
CA LEU A 87 -2.17 8.09 -11.70
C LEU A 87 -1.26 7.10 -10.97
N TRP A 88 -0.81 6.02 -11.63
CA TRP A 88 0.13 5.07 -11.03
C TRP A 88 1.40 5.77 -10.54
N TYR A 89 2.01 6.59 -11.41
CA TYR A 89 3.25 7.31 -11.10
C TYR A 89 3.08 8.25 -9.91
N GLN A 90 2.03 9.07 -9.93
CA GLN A 90 1.73 9.99 -8.86
C GLN A 90 1.56 9.27 -7.51
N ARG A 91 0.84 8.14 -7.50
CA ARG A 91 0.53 7.40 -6.27
C ARG A 91 1.76 6.74 -5.69
N VAL A 92 2.56 6.11 -6.53
CA VAL A 92 3.79 5.43 -6.12
C VAL A 92 4.82 6.44 -5.62
N THR A 93 5.10 7.50 -6.40
CA THR A 93 6.11 8.50 -6.03
C THR A 93 5.74 9.24 -4.75
N GLN A 94 4.46 9.58 -4.56
CA GLN A 94 3.98 10.18 -3.31
C GLN A 94 4.14 9.22 -2.12
N ALA A 95 3.76 7.94 -2.28
CA ALA A 95 3.94 6.94 -1.23
C ALA A 95 5.42 6.78 -0.84
N LEU A 96 6.31 6.66 -1.83
CA LEU A 96 7.75 6.52 -1.60
C LEU A 96 8.33 7.75 -0.91
N SER A 97 7.95 8.95 -1.34
CA SER A 97 8.45 10.20 -0.78
C SER A 97 7.98 10.38 0.67
N ASP A 98 6.68 10.29 0.92
CA ASP A 98 6.09 10.58 2.25
C ASP A 98 6.45 9.53 3.30
N THR A 99 6.89 8.33 2.88
CA THR A 99 7.29 7.26 3.80
C THR A 99 8.80 7.03 3.84
N SER A 100 9.60 7.81 3.10
CA SER A 100 11.04 7.58 2.96
C SER A 100 11.82 7.53 4.28
N ALA A 101 11.38 8.29 5.30
CA ALA A 101 11.95 8.34 6.64
C ALA A 101 11.14 7.54 7.69
N LEU A 102 10.13 6.77 7.27
CA LEU A 102 9.21 6.04 8.14
C LEU A 102 9.47 4.53 8.07
N GLU A 103 9.00 3.78 9.07
CA GLU A 103 9.06 2.33 9.07
C GLU A 103 8.13 1.76 8.01
N ARG A 104 8.71 1.25 6.91
CA ARG A 104 7.98 0.78 5.75
C ARG A 104 8.53 -0.51 5.17
N VAL A 105 7.67 -1.23 4.48
CA VAL A 105 8.01 -2.33 3.58
C VAL A 105 7.37 -2.11 2.22
N VAL A 106 8.08 -2.48 1.17
CA VAL A 106 7.60 -2.43 -0.21
C VAL A 106 7.46 -3.85 -0.72
N VAL A 107 6.27 -4.20 -1.23
CA VAL A 107 5.95 -5.54 -1.72
C VAL A 107 5.23 -5.46 -3.06
N SER A 108 5.62 -6.31 -4.01
CA SER A 108 4.96 -6.45 -5.27
C SER A 108 3.71 -7.33 -5.12
N TYR A 109 2.70 -6.99 -5.90
CA TYR A 109 1.49 -7.78 -6.02
C TYR A 109 1.80 -9.19 -6.56
N ASP A 110 2.78 -9.31 -7.44
CA ASP A 110 3.20 -10.59 -8.00
C ASP A 110 3.78 -11.52 -6.92
N MET A 111 4.64 -11.01 -6.03
CA MET A 111 5.17 -11.80 -4.89
C MET A 111 4.11 -12.12 -3.86
N LEU A 112 3.22 -11.16 -3.54
CA LEU A 112 2.11 -11.40 -2.62
C LEU A 112 1.23 -12.56 -3.11
N LEU A 113 0.87 -12.59 -4.39
CA LEU A 113 0.06 -13.68 -4.93
C LEU A 113 0.83 -15.01 -5.02
N ALA A 114 2.12 -14.98 -5.36
CA ALA A 114 2.92 -16.19 -5.50
C ALA A 114 3.26 -16.85 -4.15
N ASN A 115 3.54 -16.05 -3.12
CA ASN A 115 3.94 -16.54 -1.80
C ASN A 115 3.47 -15.61 -0.66
N TRP A 116 2.15 -15.50 -0.48
CA TRP A 116 1.58 -14.62 0.56
C TRP A 116 2.05 -14.98 1.98
N ARG A 117 2.35 -16.25 2.25
CA ARG A 117 2.82 -16.71 3.58
C ARG A 117 4.19 -16.14 3.91
N GLY A 118 5.15 -16.33 3.00
CA GLY A 118 6.49 -15.77 3.15
C GLY A 118 6.47 -14.24 3.21
N VAL A 119 5.59 -13.60 2.42
CA VAL A 119 5.37 -12.15 2.50
C VAL A 119 4.87 -11.74 3.88
N ALA A 120 3.84 -12.40 4.42
CA ALA A 120 3.32 -12.08 5.75
C ALA A 120 4.39 -12.24 6.84
N GLU A 121 5.15 -13.35 6.82
CA GLU A 121 6.26 -13.59 7.73
C GLU A 121 7.35 -12.51 7.61
N GLY A 122 7.74 -12.14 6.39
CA GLY A 122 8.72 -11.10 6.11
C GLY A 122 8.27 -9.71 6.58
N ILE A 123 7.00 -9.34 6.39
CA ILE A 123 6.42 -8.09 6.91
C ILE A 123 6.52 -8.08 8.44
N GLY A 124 6.12 -9.18 9.09
CA GLY A 124 6.20 -9.30 10.56
C GLY A 124 7.63 -9.14 11.08
N ALA A 125 8.60 -9.76 10.40
CA ALA A 125 10.01 -9.65 10.76
C ALA A 125 10.58 -8.25 10.54
N LYS A 126 10.26 -7.60 9.41
CA LYS A 126 10.81 -6.26 9.07
C LYS A 126 10.21 -5.13 9.88
N LEU A 127 8.92 -5.21 10.19
CA LEU A 127 8.21 -4.21 10.98
C LEU A 127 8.17 -4.54 12.48
N CYS A 128 8.82 -5.63 12.91
CA CYS A 128 8.77 -6.12 14.29
C CYS A 128 7.32 -6.31 14.80
N VAL A 129 6.43 -6.75 13.91
CA VAL A 129 5.00 -6.96 14.20
C VAL A 129 4.74 -8.43 14.49
N LYS A 130 4.06 -8.70 15.60
CA LYS A 130 3.53 -10.03 15.91
C LYS A 130 2.12 -10.17 15.32
N TRP A 131 1.98 -11.03 14.32
CA TRP A 131 0.66 -11.36 13.77
C TRP A 131 -0.22 -12.07 14.82
N PRO A 132 -1.53 -11.79 14.85
CA PRO A 132 -2.46 -12.44 15.78
C PRO A 132 -2.66 -13.92 15.45
N HIS A 133 -2.42 -14.30 14.20
CA HIS A 133 -2.53 -15.67 13.69
C HIS A 133 -1.28 -16.05 12.90
N ALA A 134 -0.87 -17.30 13.02
CA ALA A 134 0.15 -17.88 12.16
C ALA A 134 -0.42 -18.09 10.74
N PRO A 135 0.40 -17.99 9.67
CA PRO A 135 -0.08 -18.18 8.29
C PRO A 135 -0.77 -19.53 8.02
N GLN A 136 -0.46 -20.56 8.81
CA GLN A 136 -1.10 -21.87 8.71
C GLN A 136 -2.54 -21.85 9.24
N GLU A 137 -2.84 -21.02 10.25
CA GLU A 137 -4.16 -20.93 10.89
C GLU A 137 -5.19 -20.26 9.97
N ILE A 138 -4.75 -19.27 9.18
CA ILE A 138 -5.61 -18.52 8.25
C ILE A 138 -5.54 -19.05 6.81
N ALA A 139 -4.88 -20.19 6.59
CA ALA A 139 -4.58 -20.71 5.26
C ALA A 139 -5.81 -20.88 4.35
N VAL A 140 -6.91 -21.38 4.91
CA VAL A 140 -8.16 -21.62 4.18
C VAL A 140 -8.84 -20.31 3.80
N GLN A 141 -9.01 -19.41 4.78
CA GLN A 141 -9.60 -18.08 4.58
C GLN A 141 -8.78 -17.26 3.58
N ALA A 142 -7.45 -17.34 3.68
CA ALA A 142 -6.55 -16.69 2.75
C ALA A 142 -6.66 -17.27 1.34
N ALA A 143 -6.87 -18.58 1.17
CA ALA A 143 -7.06 -19.17 -0.16
C ALA A 143 -8.39 -18.78 -0.81
N GLU A 144 -9.44 -18.53 -0.01
CA GLU A 144 -10.73 -18.02 -0.50
C GLU A 144 -10.64 -16.54 -0.93
N PHE A 145 -9.78 -15.76 -0.27
CA PHE A 145 -9.63 -14.33 -0.51
C PHE A 145 -8.56 -14.00 -1.56
N ILE A 146 -7.43 -14.70 -1.51
CA ILE A 146 -6.29 -14.54 -2.41
C ILE A 146 -6.51 -15.46 -3.59
N ASP A 147 -7.36 -15.01 -4.52
CA ASP A 147 -7.55 -15.73 -5.77
C ASP A 147 -6.30 -15.57 -6.65
N ALA A 148 -5.49 -16.64 -6.70
CA ALA A 148 -4.33 -16.71 -7.57
C ALA A 148 -4.70 -16.55 -9.05
N ASN A 149 -5.97 -16.77 -9.44
CA ASN A 149 -6.41 -16.52 -10.81
C ASN A 149 -6.48 -15.02 -11.13
N LEU A 150 -6.54 -14.12 -10.15
CA LEU A 150 -6.44 -12.66 -10.38
C LEU A 150 -5.10 -12.22 -11.01
N HIS A 151 -4.17 -13.14 -11.23
CA HIS A 151 -3.06 -13.04 -12.19
C HIS A 151 -3.47 -12.87 -13.68
N HIS A 152 -4.71 -12.47 -13.98
CA HIS A 152 -5.26 -12.33 -15.35
C HIS A 152 -4.58 -11.30 -16.28
N HIS A 153 -3.50 -10.63 -15.88
CA HIS A 153 -2.82 -9.62 -16.71
C HIS A 153 -1.35 -9.94 -17.03
N ARG A 154 -0.94 -11.21 -16.99
CA ARG A 154 0.34 -11.62 -17.63
C ARG A 154 0.23 -11.80 -19.14
N ASP A 155 -0.98 -11.91 -19.70
CA ASP A 155 -1.21 -12.28 -21.10
C ASP A 155 -1.13 -11.13 -22.10
N GLY A 156 -0.95 -9.90 -21.63
CA GLY A 156 -0.59 -8.77 -22.49
C GLY A 156 0.92 -8.62 -22.51
N ALA A 157 1.54 -8.64 -23.70
CA ALA A 157 2.94 -8.22 -23.85
C ALA A 157 3.09 -6.85 -23.17
N ARG A 158 3.84 -6.79 -22.06
CA ARG A 158 4.12 -5.54 -21.35
C ARG A 158 4.78 -4.61 -22.36
N SER A 159 4.03 -3.62 -22.84
CA SER A 159 4.56 -2.63 -23.76
C SER A 159 5.65 -1.84 -23.06
N GLN A 160 6.58 -1.29 -23.83
CA GLN A 160 7.66 -0.48 -23.29
C GLN A 160 7.10 0.68 -22.47
N LEU A 161 7.56 0.80 -21.22
CA LEU A 161 7.20 1.90 -20.34
C LEU A 161 7.99 3.15 -20.75
N PRO A 162 7.41 4.36 -20.60
CA PRO A 162 8.19 5.58 -20.55
C PRO A 162 9.32 5.47 -19.51
N ARG A 163 10.51 5.98 -19.85
CA ARG A 163 11.74 5.84 -19.04
C ARG A 163 11.56 6.20 -17.56
N HIS A 164 10.78 7.24 -17.26
CA HIS A 164 10.56 7.67 -15.87
C HIS A 164 9.68 6.68 -15.08
N LEU A 165 8.72 6.00 -15.71
CA LEU A 165 7.92 4.94 -15.07
C LEU A 165 8.76 3.69 -14.85
N GLU A 166 9.57 3.34 -15.84
CA GLU A 166 10.49 2.20 -15.75
C GLU A 166 11.49 2.40 -14.60
N ALA A 167 12.10 3.57 -14.49
CA ALA A 167 13.03 3.88 -13.40
C ALA A 167 12.40 3.71 -12.01
N VAL A 168 11.18 4.23 -11.80
CA VAL A 168 10.47 4.07 -10.52
C VAL A 168 10.06 2.62 -10.26
N TYR A 169 9.66 1.88 -11.30
CA TYR A 169 9.33 0.46 -11.16
C TYR A 169 10.55 -0.39 -10.79
N GLU A 170 11.71 -0.11 -11.38
CA GLU A 170 12.97 -0.77 -11.00
C GLU A 170 13.40 -0.43 -9.58
N GLU A 171 13.24 0.83 -9.14
CA GLU A 171 13.48 1.24 -7.76
C GLU A 171 12.60 0.45 -6.77
N LEU A 172 11.30 0.32 -7.06
CA LEU A 172 10.37 -0.46 -6.25
C LEU A 172 10.80 -1.93 -6.12
N LYS A 173 11.23 -2.55 -7.22
CA LYS A 173 11.78 -3.92 -7.19
C LYS A 173 13.05 -4.01 -6.34
N GLY A 174 13.92 -3.00 -6.39
CA GLY A 174 15.11 -2.91 -5.54
C GLY A 174 14.77 -2.82 -4.04
N LEU A 175 13.65 -2.18 -3.70
CA LEU A 175 13.14 -2.08 -2.32
C LEU A 175 12.46 -3.37 -1.83
N GLU A 176 12.12 -4.32 -2.71
CA GLU A 176 11.49 -5.62 -2.39
C GLU A 176 12.52 -6.73 -2.08
N THR A 177 13.79 -6.39 -1.88
CA THR A 177 14.87 -7.38 -1.66
C THR A 177 14.76 -8.18 -0.36
N TRP A 178 13.77 -7.90 0.49
CA TRP A 178 13.50 -8.60 1.75
C TRP A 178 12.55 -9.79 1.64
N ALA A 179 11.83 -9.91 0.51
CA ALA A 179 10.84 -10.95 0.28
C ALA A 179 11.38 -12.14 -0.56
N GLN A 180 12.67 -12.14 -0.87
CA GLN A 180 13.39 -13.20 -1.58
C GLN A 180 13.99 -14.21 -0.60
#